data_AF-A0A3M3QNC3-F1
#
_entry.id   AF-A0A3M3QNC3-F1
#
_cell.length_a   1.000
_cell.length_b   1.000
_cell.length_c   1.000
_cell.angle_alpha   90.00
_cell.angle_beta   90.00
_cell.angle_gamma   90.00
#
_symmetry.space_group_name_H-M   'P 1'
#
loop_
_entity.id
_entity.type
_entity.pdbx_description
1 polymer ?
#
loop_
_entity_poly.entity_id
_entity_poly.type
_entity_poly.pdbx_seq_one_letter_code
_entity_poly.pdbx_strand_id
1 'polypeptide(L)'
;MTLTISADFDSGNIQVLDASDPDRIRLAIRPDTRSAHFQWFHFKVEGLNVGASHAFSLTNASESTFNNAWTGYHAAASYDHQNWFRVPSSFDGKALNFSLSPEQPQIWFAYFEPYSRARHDWLIGQAQERAGMQLLATGKSVEGRDIQLLRKGDGAEGKRKIWIIAQQHPGEHMAEWFVEGVIERLQLDDAGLQMLLASADLYLVPNMNPDGAFHGHLRTNANGKDLNRAWQDSTPEMTPEVFFVKQQMKAYGVDMFLDVHGDEEIPYVFTAACEGNPGYTPQQQQLEERFRRRLGEVTADFQNVYGYPRSAKGQANLNLAANAVGERYKCLSLTLEMPFKDHNNAPDPVTGWSGKRSGQLAKDVLNVLGEMVNDLR
;
A
#
# COMPACT_ATOMS: atom_id res chain seq x y z
N MET A 1 -4.26 19.94 -32.32
CA MET A 1 -4.10 20.52 -30.96
C MET A 1 -2.71 20.15 -30.46
N THR A 2 -2.08 20.94 -29.60
CA THR A 2 -0.76 20.62 -29.04
C THR A 2 -0.94 19.70 -27.84
N LEU A 3 -0.23 18.57 -27.83
CA LEU A 3 -0.25 17.61 -26.73
C LEU A 3 0.44 18.22 -25.51
N THR A 4 -0.21 18.17 -24.35
CA THR A 4 0.31 18.72 -23.09
C THR A 4 0.39 17.60 -22.05
N ILE A 5 1.53 17.44 -21.40
CA ILE A 5 1.75 16.45 -20.34
C ILE A 5 2.11 17.18 -19.05
N SER A 6 1.40 16.88 -17.97
CA SER A 6 1.62 17.50 -16.66
C SER A 6 1.54 16.49 -15.52
N ALA A 7 2.22 16.82 -14.42
CA ALA A 7 2.19 16.07 -13.17
C ALA A 7 2.20 17.03 -11.97
N ASP A 8 1.66 18.25 -12.15
CA ASP A 8 1.56 19.27 -11.12
C ASP A 8 0.23 19.11 -10.35
N PHE A 9 0.14 18.00 -9.63
CA PHE A 9 -1.01 17.62 -8.81
C PHE A 9 -0.58 16.56 -7.80
N ASP A 10 -1.45 16.26 -6.84
CA ASP A 10 -1.24 15.24 -5.80
C ASP A 10 -0.79 13.90 -6.38
N SER A 11 0.31 13.36 -5.85
CA SER A 11 1.02 12.14 -6.29
C SER A 11 1.61 12.19 -7.70
N GLY A 12 1.51 13.32 -8.40
CA GLY A 12 1.98 13.47 -9.77
C GLY A 12 3.50 13.31 -9.88
N ASN A 13 3.94 12.37 -10.72
CA ASN A 13 5.36 12.12 -11.01
C ASN A 13 5.58 11.80 -12.49
N ILE A 14 6.22 12.74 -13.20
CA ILE A 14 6.82 12.53 -14.53
C ILE A 14 7.79 13.65 -14.89
N GLN A 15 8.71 13.37 -15.80
CA GLN A 15 9.49 14.35 -16.55
C GLN A 15 9.25 14.14 -18.04
N VAL A 16 8.89 15.21 -18.74
CA VAL A 16 8.72 15.20 -20.20
C VAL A 16 10.07 15.43 -20.85
N LEU A 17 10.53 14.48 -21.68
CA LEU A 17 11.77 14.62 -22.45
C LEU A 17 11.48 15.12 -23.86
N ASP A 18 10.50 14.51 -24.52
CA ASP A 18 10.01 14.89 -25.85
C ASP A 18 8.55 14.46 -26.02
N ALA A 19 7.69 15.38 -26.42
CA ALA A 19 6.27 15.14 -26.71
C ALA A 19 5.85 15.76 -28.04
N SER A 20 6.82 16.02 -28.93
CA SER A 20 6.58 16.64 -30.25
C SER A 20 5.95 15.68 -31.27
N ASP A 21 6.12 14.38 -31.07
CA ASP A 21 5.61 13.32 -31.93
C ASP A 21 4.69 12.37 -31.13
N PRO A 22 3.39 12.30 -31.43
CA PRO A 22 2.44 11.45 -30.70
C PRO A 22 2.76 9.95 -30.79
N ASP A 23 3.47 9.51 -31.83
CA ASP A 23 3.88 8.11 -31.99
C ASP A 23 5.18 7.78 -31.23
N ARG A 24 5.84 8.78 -30.63
CA ARG A 24 7.14 8.64 -29.97
C ARG A 24 7.31 9.59 -28.78
N ILE A 25 6.36 9.57 -27.85
CA ILE A 25 6.42 10.36 -26.62
C ILE A 25 7.47 9.76 -25.68
N ARG A 26 8.44 10.56 -25.26
CA ARG A 26 9.55 10.15 -24.40
C ARG A 26 9.46 10.85 -23.05
N LEU A 27 9.45 10.04 -22.01
CA LEU A 27 9.30 10.46 -20.63
C LEU A 27 10.42 9.86 -19.77
N ALA A 28 10.61 10.42 -18.59
CA ALA A 28 11.40 9.86 -17.51
C ALA A 28 10.64 9.94 -16.19
N ILE A 29 10.86 8.97 -15.31
CA ILE A 29 10.33 8.96 -13.95
C ILE A 29 11.27 9.78 -13.06
N ARG A 30 10.74 10.66 -12.21
CA ARG A 30 11.56 11.45 -11.29
C ARG A 30 11.92 10.65 -10.03
N PRO A 31 13.18 10.73 -9.56
CA PRO A 31 13.57 10.28 -8.21
C PRO A 31 12.72 10.91 -7.10
N ASP A 32 12.54 10.16 -6.02
CA ASP A 32 12.10 10.67 -4.73
C ASP A 32 12.98 11.88 -4.35
N THR A 33 12.39 12.95 -3.81
CA THR A 33 13.03 14.29 -3.69
C THR A 33 14.40 14.28 -2.99
N ARG A 34 14.63 13.36 -2.04
CA ARG A 34 15.89 13.23 -1.28
C ARG A 34 16.43 11.80 -1.27
N SER A 35 16.12 11.03 -2.30
CA SER A 35 16.58 9.65 -2.43
C SER A 35 16.78 9.29 -3.90
N ALA A 36 17.59 8.28 -4.18
CA ALA A 36 17.75 7.77 -5.54
C ALA A 36 16.59 6.86 -5.96
N HIS A 37 15.66 6.54 -5.05
CA HIS A 37 14.53 5.66 -5.35
C HIS A 37 13.59 6.29 -6.38
N PHE A 38 13.11 5.48 -7.32
CA PHE A 38 11.96 5.77 -8.17
C PHE A 38 11.42 4.50 -8.81
N GLN A 39 10.12 4.54 -9.10
CA GLN A 39 9.35 3.55 -9.85
C GLN A 39 7.96 4.14 -10.12
N TRP A 40 7.38 4.79 -9.11
CA TRP A 40 6.09 5.47 -9.19
C TRP A 40 6.10 6.57 -10.26
N PHE A 41 5.10 6.53 -11.13
CA PHE A 41 4.77 7.59 -12.06
C PHE A 41 3.28 7.87 -12.00
N HIS A 42 2.90 9.12 -12.25
CA HIS A 42 1.50 9.53 -12.36
C HIS A 42 1.44 10.86 -13.12
N PHE A 43 0.80 10.87 -14.29
CA PHE A 43 0.73 12.07 -15.12
C PHE A 43 -0.57 12.16 -15.92
N LYS A 44 -0.92 13.38 -16.27
CA LYS A 44 -2.05 13.75 -17.12
C LYS A 44 -1.55 14.06 -18.51
N VAL A 45 -2.30 13.62 -19.53
CA VAL A 45 -2.11 14.02 -20.93
C VAL A 45 -3.38 14.70 -21.41
N GLU A 46 -3.22 15.84 -22.08
CA GLU A 46 -4.30 16.62 -22.70
C GLU A 46 -3.99 16.90 -24.17
N GLY A 47 -5.04 17.13 -24.96
CA GLY A 47 -4.90 17.43 -26.39
C GLY A 47 -4.66 16.18 -27.24
N LEU A 48 -5.06 15.00 -26.75
CA LEU A 48 -4.98 13.73 -27.48
C LEU A 48 -5.91 13.74 -28.70
N ASN A 49 -5.43 13.16 -29.80
CA ASN A 49 -6.27 12.91 -30.97
C ASN A 49 -7.08 11.63 -30.76
N VAL A 50 -8.37 11.76 -30.45
CA VAL A 50 -9.28 10.63 -30.19
C VAL A 50 -9.25 9.63 -31.35
N GLY A 51 -9.09 8.35 -31.03
CA GLY A 51 -9.01 7.24 -31.98
C GLY A 51 -7.66 7.07 -32.70
N ALA A 52 -6.74 8.04 -32.61
CA ALA A 52 -5.39 7.90 -33.16
C ALA A 52 -4.44 7.28 -32.13
N SER A 53 -3.55 6.39 -32.57
CA SER A 53 -2.55 5.80 -31.68
C SER A 53 -1.62 6.87 -31.10
N HIS A 54 -1.31 6.76 -29.81
CA HIS A 54 -0.26 7.50 -29.15
C HIS A 54 0.65 6.51 -28.42
N ALA A 55 1.96 6.68 -28.54
CA ALA A 55 2.96 5.78 -27.99
C ALA A 55 3.84 6.51 -26.98
N PHE A 56 3.99 5.91 -25.80
CA PHE A 56 4.71 6.46 -24.66
C PHE A 56 5.86 5.54 -24.27
N SER A 57 6.97 6.15 -23.84
CA SER A 57 8.17 5.43 -23.40
C SER A 57 8.71 6.05 -22.11
N LEU A 58 8.74 5.30 -21.01
CA LEU A 58 9.48 5.65 -19.79
C LEU A 58 10.93 5.22 -19.98
N THR A 59 11.76 6.14 -20.46
CA THR A 59 13.07 5.81 -21.04
C THR A 59 14.13 5.42 -20.01
N ASN A 60 13.93 5.75 -18.74
CA ASN A 60 14.81 5.41 -17.62
C ASN A 60 14.27 4.25 -16.75
N ALA A 61 13.32 3.45 -17.27
CA ALA A 61 12.71 2.35 -16.51
C ALA A 61 13.75 1.33 -16.01
N SER A 62 14.78 0.98 -16.79
CA SER A 62 15.84 0.04 -16.35
C SER A 62 16.72 0.55 -15.21
N GLU A 63 16.67 1.86 -14.94
CA GLU A 63 17.43 2.52 -13.87
C GLU A 63 16.61 2.63 -12.57
N SER A 64 15.35 2.19 -12.57
CA SER A 64 14.46 2.27 -11.43
C SER A 64 14.86 1.33 -10.30
N THR A 65 14.30 1.54 -9.10
CA THR A 65 14.64 0.75 -7.90
C THR A 65 14.38 -0.74 -8.08
N PHE A 66 13.28 -1.08 -8.74
CA PHE A 66 12.88 -2.45 -9.04
C PHE A 66 12.85 -2.64 -10.55
N ASN A 67 14.00 -2.56 -11.19
CA ASN A 67 14.12 -2.60 -12.65
C ASN A 67 13.70 -3.93 -13.29
N ASN A 68 13.77 -5.05 -12.55
CA ASN A 68 13.26 -6.35 -13.03
C ASN A 68 11.72 -6.43 -12.99
N ALA A 69 11.07 -5.59 -12.19
CA ALA A 69 9.63 -5.63 -11.97
C ALA A 69 8.81 -5.18 -13.18
N TRP A 70 9.41 -4.47 -14.15
CA TRP A 70 8.71 -4.04 -15.37
C TRP A 70 8.30 -5.19 -16.29
N THR A 71 8.96 -6.35 -16.18
CA THR A 71 8.58 -7.52 -16.97
C THR A 71 7.20 -8.03 -16.55
N GLY A 72 6.26 -8.04 -17.51
CA GLY A 72 4.87 -8.44 -17.27
C GLY A 72 4.01 -7.38 -16.56
N TYR A 73 4.53 -6.15 -16.38
CA TYR A 73 3.76 -5.03 -15.85
C TYR A 73 2.98 -4.31 -16.95
N HIS A 74 1.79 -3.79 -16.61
CA HIS A 74 0.95 -2.98 -17.48
C HIS A 74 0.55 -1.67 -16.79
N ALA A 75 0.75 -0.54 -17.47
CA ALA A 75 0.41 0.79 -16.95
C ALA A 75 -1.08 0.91 -16.61
N ALA A 76 -1.41 1.54 -15.49
CA ALA A 76 -2.80 1.89 -15.18
C ALA A 76 -3.15 3.21 -15.88
N ALA A 77 -4.37 3.33 -16.39
CA ALA A 77 -4.88 4.54 -17.01
C ALA A 77 -6.33 4.81 -16.62
N SER A 78 -6.73 6.08 -16.68
CA SER A 78 -8.10 6.52 -16.39
C SER A 78 -8.46 7.78 -17.17
N TYR A 79 -9.70 7.88 -17.62
CA TYR A 79 -10.22 9.08 -18.29
C TYR A 79 -10.90 10.07 -17.33
N ASP A 80 -11.24 9.64 -16.12
CA ASP A 80 -12.05 10.41 -15.14
C ASP A 80 -11.44 10.43 -13.73
N HIS A 81 -10.26 9.81 -13.56
CA HIS A 81 -9.55 9.66 -12.29
C HIS A 81 -10.29 8.78 -11.26
N GLN A 82 -11.33 8.06 -11.68
CA GLN A 82 -12.16 7.20 -10.83
C GLN A 82 -12.14 5.75 -11.33
N ASN A 83 -12.31 5.56 -12.63
CA ASN A 83 -12.32 4.25 -13.26
C ASN A 83 -10.96 3.98 -13.90
N TRP A 84 -10.20 3.07 -13.31
CA TRP A 84 -8.85 2.70 -13.74
C TRP A 84 -8.83 1.35 -14.47
N PHE A 85 -8.08 1.27 -15.57
CA PHE A 85 -7.89 0.07 -16.37
C PHE A 85 -6.43 -0.08 -16.79
N ARG A 86 -6.03 -1.28 -17.22
CA ARG A 86 -4.67 -1.57 -17.67
C ARG A 86 -4.50 -1.28 -19.15
N VAL A 87 -3.37 -0.66 -19.50
CA VAL A 87 -2.92 -0.44 -20.87
C VAL A 87 -1.81 -1.43 -21.17
N PRO A 88 -1.93 -2.25 -22.24
CA PRO A 88 -0.87 -3.16 -22.64
C PRO A 88 0.48 -2.45 -22.75
N SER A 89 1.46 -2.99 -22.04
CA SER A 89 2.80 -2.43 -21.93
C SER A 89 3.85 -3.52 -22.15
N SER A 90 5.02 -3.12 -22.63
CA SER A 90 6.17 -3.99 -22.83
C SER A 90 7.44 -3.34 -22.31
N PHE A 91 8.27 -4.13 -21.63
CA PHE A 91 9.60 -3.72 -21.21
C PHE A 91 10.63 -4.34 -22.16
N ASP A 92 11.45 -3.52 -22.80
CA ASP A 92 12.45 -3.96 -23.79
C ASP A 92 13.84 -4.21 -23.19
N GLY A 93 13.94 -4.20 -21.87
CA GLY A 93 15.21 -4.27 -21.13
C GLY A 93 15.79 -2.88 -20.79
N LYS A 94 15.26 -1.80 -21.37
CA LYS A 94 15.67 -0.42 -21.08
C LYS A 94 14.49 0.47 -20.71
N ALA A 95 13.47 0.51 -21.55
CA ALA A 95 12.30 1.37 -21.40
C ALA A 95 11.02 0.56 -21.20
N LEU A 96 10.10 1.11 -20.41
CA LEU A 96 8.71 0.65 -20.41
C LEU A 96 7.96 1.40 -21.51
N ASN A 97 7.41 0.65 -22.46
CA ASN A 97 6.70 1.19 -23.61
C ASN A 97 5.23 0.78 -23.54
N PHE A 98 4.32 1.70 -23.84
CA PHE A 98 2.89 1.43 -23.93
C PHE A 98 2.23 2.38 -24.92
N SER A 99 1.15 1.92 -25.53
CA SER A 99 0.42 2.69 -26.54
C SER A 99 -1.08 2.52 -26.34
N LEU A 100 -1.84 3.55 -26.70
CA LEU A 100 -3.29 3.44 -26.79
C LEU A 100 -3.88 4.38 -27.84
N SER A 101 -5.06 4.02 -28.33
CA SER A 101 -5.91 4.89 -29.13
C SER A 101 -6.99 5.47 -28.20
N PRO A 102 -6.93 6.76 -27.84
CA PRO A 102 -7.70 7.28 -26.73
C PRO A 102 -9.16 7.51 -27.11
N GLU A 103 -10.06 7.27 -26.16
CA GLU A 103 -11.51 7.53 -26.32
C GLU A 103 -11.88 8.97 -25.97
N GLN A 104 -11.01 9.66 -25.23
CA GLN A 104 -11.21 11.04 -24.77
C GLN A 104 -9.96 11.88 -25.05
N PRO A 105 -10.09 13.21 -25.19
CA PRO A 105 -8.95 14.09 -25.49
C PRO A 105 -7.98 14.26 -24.30
N GLN A 106 -8.29 13.65 -23.17
CA GLN A 106 -7.54 13.73 -21.93
C GLN A 106 -7.53 12.36 -21.24
N ILE A 107 -6.40 11.97 -20.67
CA ILE A 107 -6.25 10.73 -19.89
C ILE A 107 -5.17 10.91 -18.82
N TRP A 108 -5.24 10.10 -17.76
CA TRP A 108 -4.18 9.93 -16.78
C TRP A 108 -3.54 8.56 -16.93
N PHE A 109 -2.25 8.49 -16.65
CA PHE A 109 -1.52 7.24 -16.48
C PHE A 109 -0.85 7.22 -15.13
N ALA A 110 -0.78 6.05 -14.49
CA ALA A 110 -0.11 5.86 -13.22
C ALA A 110 0.50 4.46 -13.09
N TYR A 111 1.37 4.30 -12.10
CA TYR A 111 1.96 3.00 -11.76
C TYR A 111 0.96 2.03 -11.09
N PHE A 112 0.00 2.59 -10.37
CA PHE A 112 -1.16 1.91 -9.80
C PHE A 112 -2.32 2.90 -9.71
N GLU A 113 -3.53 2.45 -9.41
CA GLU A 113 -4.67 3.31 -9.08
C GLU A 113 -4.33 4.23 -7.88
N PRO A 114 -4.16 5.55 -8.08
CA PRO A 114 -3.71 6.46 -7.02
C PRO A 114 -4.78 6.62 -5.93
N TYR A 115 -4.31 6.84 -4.71
CA TYR A 115 -5.11 7.21 -3.55
C TYR A 115 -4.75 8.64 -3.13
N SER A 116 -5.60 9.61 -3.45
CA SER A 116 -5.28 11.04 -3.23
C SER A 116 -5.47 11.46 -1.77
N ARG A 117 -4.82 12.56 -1.38
CA ARG A 117 -4.99 13.19 -0.07
C ARG A 117 -6.43 13.64 0.15
N ALA A 118 -7.10 14.15 -0.88
CA ALA A 118 -8.51 14.50 -0.80
C ALA A 118 -9.40 13.28 -0.49
N ARG A 119 -9.07 12.11 -1.08
CA ARG A 119 -9.74 10.84 -0.75
C ARG A 119 -9.43 10.39 0.67
N HIS A 120 -8.19 10.55 1.13
CA HIS A 120 -7.81 10.28 2.51
C HIS A 120 -8.64 11.12 3.49
N ASP A 121 -8.74 12.44 3.27
CA ASP A 121 -9.52 13.31 4.16
C ASP A 121 -11.01 12.91 4.16
N TRP A 122 -11.56 12.51 3.01
CA TRP A 122 -12.90 11.90 2.93
C TRP A 122 -13.00 10.59 3.72
N LEU A 123 -11.99 9.71 3.63
CA LEU A 123 -11.96 8.42 4.33
C LEU A 123 -11.94 8.60 5.85
N ILE A 124 -11.17 9.57 6.36
CA ILE A 124 -11.17 9.93 7.79
C ILE A 124 -12.58 10.40 8.22
N GLY A 125 -13.26 11.19 7.38
CA GLY A 125 -14.67 11.53 7.57
C GLY A 125 -15.58 10.30 7.64
N GLN A 126 -15.47 9.38 6.68
CA GLN A 126 -16.25 8.13 6.68
C GLN A 126 -15.99 7.28 7.93
N ALA A 127 -14.73 7.19 8.37
CA ALA A 127 -14.36 6.43 9.54
C ALA A 127 -15.06 6.95 10.80
N GLN A 128 -15.08 8.27 11.01
CA GLN A 128 -15.68 8.86 12.20
C GLN A 128 -17.21 8.90 12.12
N GLU A 129 -17.76 9.37 10.99
CA GLU A 129 -19.18 9.68 10.87
C GLU A 129 -20.04 8.46 10.54
N ARG A 130 -19.50 7.49 9.77
CA ARG A 130 -20.25 6.32 9.30
C ARG A 130 -19.81 5.05 10.01
N ALA A 131 -18.51 4.83 10.16
CA ALA A 131 -18.00 3.64 10.83
C ALA A 131 -17.95 3.79 12.36
N GLY A 132 -18.23 4.98 12.91
CA GLY A 132 -18.24 5.24 14.34
C GLY A 132 -16.89 4.95 15.01
N MET A 133 -15.80 5.25 14.30
CA MET A 133 -14.45 5.17 14.83
C MET A 133 -14.09 6.44 15.60
N GLN A 134 -13.29 6.31 16.64
CA GLN A 134 -12.74 7.42 17.38
C GLN A 134 -11.37 7.81 16.81
N LEU A 135 -11.15 9.09 16.52
CA LEU A 135 -9.81 9.63 16.34
C LEU A 135 -9.13 9.74 17.71
N LEU A 136 -8.18 8.84 17.99
CA LEU A 136 -7.49 8.78 19.28
C LEU A 136 -6.37 9.82 19.38
N ALA A 137 -5.62 9.99 18.31
CA ALA A 137 -4.47 10.88 18.25
C ALA A 137 -4.16 11.26 16.81
N THR A 138 -3.47 12.39 16.64
CA THR A 138 -2.97 12.85 15.35
C THR A 138 -1.49 13.20 15.48
N GLY A 139 -0.65 12.41 14.82
CA GLY A 139 0.76 12.72 14.61
C GLY A 139 0.95 13.74 13.48
N LYS A 140 2.19 14.19 13.30
CA LYS A 140 2.58 15.10 12.22
C LYS A 140 3.72 14.50 11.43
N SER A 141 3.64 14.53 10.12
CA SER A 141 4.75 14.19 9.22
C SER A 141 5.84 15.25 9.24
N VAL A 142 6.92 15.03 8.49
CA VAL A 142 8.04 15.99 8.34
C VAL A 142 7.55 17.36 7.88
N GLU A 143 6.59 17.41 6.95
CA GLU A 143 6.02 18.64 6.41
C GLU A 143 4.72 19.07 7.13
N GLY A 144 4.40 18.44 8.26
CA GLY A 144 3.29 18.85 9.13
C GLY A 144 1.90 18.35 8.71
N ARG A 145 1.81 17.39 7.78
CA ARG A 145 0.55 16.71 7.45
C ARG A 145 0.14 15.77 8.56
N ASP A 146 -1.17 15.58 8.71
CA ASP A 146 -1.74 14.73 9.74
C ASP A 146 -1.49 13.25 9.48
N ILE A 147 -1.23 12.52 10.57
CA ILE A 147 -1.15 11.06 10.64
C ILE A 147 -2.11 10.61 11.73
N GLN A 148 -3.30 10.20 11.31
CA GLN A 148 -4.42 9.89 12.18
C GLN A 148 -4.30 8.47 12.72
N LEU A 149 -4.50 8.31 14.03
CA LEU A 149 -4.75 7.02 14.66
C LEU A 149 -6.24 6.91 14.96
N LEU A 150 -6.92 6.01 14.25
CA LEU A 150 -8.33 5.70 14.45
C LEU A 150 -8.49 4.45 15.30
N ARG A 151 -9.50 4.41 16.17
CA ARG A 151 -9.91 3.19 16.89
C ARG A 151 -11.36 2.84 16.62
N LYS A 152 -11.62 1.57 16.31
CA LYS A 152 -12.94 0.97 16.46
C LYS A 152 -12.94 0.05 17.67
N GLY A 153 -13.85 0.29 18.61
CA GLY A 153 -13.95 -0.43 19.87
C GLY A 153 -14.04 0.52 21.06
N ASP A 154 -14.21 -0.02 22.27
CA ASP A 154 -14.51 0.73 23.49
C ASP A 154 -13.30 0.92 24.41
N GLY A 155 -12.15 0.30 24.12
CA GLY A 155 -10.99 0.36 24.99
C GLY A 155 -11.13 -0.45 26.28
N ALA A 156 -12.11 -1.35 26.36
CA ALA A 156 -12.34 -2.16 27.56
C ALA A 156 -11.13 -3.05 27.88
N GLU A 157 -10.88 -3.23 29.17
CA GLU A 157 -9.83 -4.13 29.65
C GLU A 157 -10.05 -5.57 29.15
N GLY A 158 -8.97 -6.27 28.81
CA GLY A 158 -9.02 -7.64 28.31
C GLY A 158 -9.21 -7.77 26.80
N LYS A 159 -9.65 -6.73 26.09
CA LYS A 159 -9.73 -6.75 24.61
C LYS A 159 -8.36 -6.82 23.95
N ARG A 160 -8.29 -7.54 22.83
CA ARG A 160 -7.09 -7.62 21.99
C ARG A 160 -6.88 -6.30 21.25
N LYS A 161 -5.63 -5.81 21.16
CA LYS A 161 -5.30 -4.63 20.35
C LYS A 161 -4.76 -5.07 18.98
N ILE A 162 -5.57 -4.95 17.95
CA ILE A 162 -5.21 -5.30 16.57
C ILE A 162 -4.80 -4.02 15.85
N TRP A 163 -3.55 -3.94 15.41
CA TRP A 163 -2.99 -2.80 14.72
C TRP A 163 -2.88 -3.07 13.22
N ILE A 164 -3.39 -2.15 12.41
CA ILE A 164 -3.23 -2.16 10.96
C ILE A 164 -2.66 -0.79 10.56
N ILE A 165 -1.48 -0.80 9.97
CA ILE A 165 -0.89 0.39 9.36
C ILE A 165 -0.70 0.15 7.87
N ALA A 166 -0.76 1.21 7.07
CA ALA A 166 -0.65 1.10 5.63
C ALA A 166 0.25 2.18 5.04
N GLN A 167 0.86 1.85 3.89
CA GLN A 167 1.50 2.80 2.99
C GLN A 167 2.69 3.53 3.63
N GLN A 168 3.58 2.77 4.30
CA GLN A 168 4.87 3.31 4.76
C GLN A 168 5.73 3.73 3.56
N HIS A 169 5.70 2.95 2.49
CA HIS A 169 6.19 3.38 1.18
C HIS A 169 5.04 4.08 0.44
N PRO A 170 5.24 5.36 0.05
CA PRO A 170 4.17 6.20 -0.44
C PRO A 170 3.59 5.81 -1.80
N GLY A 171 4.36 5.11 -2.64
CA GLY A 171 3.89 4.68 -3.98
C GLY A 171 3.00 3.44 -3.93
N GLU A 172 2.85 2.79 -2.78
CA GLU A 172 2.07 1.57 -2.59
C GLU A 172 0.60 1.88 -2.28
N HIS A 173 -0.05 2.58 -3.19
CA HIS A 173 -1.43 3.08 -3.03
C HIS A 173 -2.48 1.98 -2.76
N MET A 174 -2.21 0.73 -3.17
CA MET A 174 -3.04 -0.42 -2.82
C MET A 174 -3.24 -0.58 -1.31
N ALA A 175 -2.30 -0.13 -0.48
CA ALA A 175 -2.34 -0.29 0.97
C ALA A 175 -3.40 0.59 1.63
N GLU A 176 -3.58 1.82 1.16
CA GLU A 176 -4.64 2.70 1.70
C GLU A 176 -6.02 2.30 1.16
N TRP A 177 -6.10 1.81 -0.09
CA TRP A 177 -7.31 1.15 -0.60
C TRP A 177 -7.74 -0.07 0.23
N PHE A 178 -6.78 -0.84 0.75
CA PHE A 178 -7.07 -1.92 1.68
C PHE A 178 -7.70 -1.38 2.98
N VAL A 179 -7.15 -0.31 3.56
CA VAL A 179 -7.71 0.29 4.78
C VAL A 179 -9.09 0.90 4.53
N GLU A 180 -9.34 1.43 3.35
CA GLU A 180 -10.69 1.83 2.95
C GLU A 180 -11.67 0.65 3.01
N GLY A 181 -11.30 -0.52 2.50
CA GLY A 181 -12.13 -1.74 2.61
C GLY A 181 -12.40 -2.18 4.06
N VAL A 182 -11.44 -1.99 4.97
CA VAL A 182 -11.65 -2.18 6.42
C VAL A 182 -12.75 -1.22 6.91
N ILE A 183 -12.63 0.07 6.59
CA ILE A 183 -13.57 1.11 7.04
C ILE A 183 -14.96 0.94 6.42
N GLU A 184 -15.06 0.56 5.15
CA GLU A 184 -16.34 0.25 4.50
C GLU A 184 -17.08 -0.88 5.22
N ARG A 185 -16.38 -1.97 5.56
CA ARG A 185 -17.00 -3.09 6.27
C ARG A 185 -17.48 -2.70 7.65
N LEU A 186 -16.74 -1.82 8.33
CA LEU A 186 -17.11 -1.27 9.63
C LEU A 186 -18.41 -0.44 9.63
N GLN A 187 -18.90 -0.04 8.46
CA GLN A 187 -20.19 0.67 8.29
C GLN A 187 -21.37 -0.29 8.15
N LEU A 188 -21.11 -1.59 7.95
CA LEU A 188 -22.14 -2.61 7.76
C LEU A 188 -22.58 -3.20 9.10
N ASP A 189 -23.84 -3.61 9.18
CA ASP A 189 -24.35 -4.45 10.27
C ASP A 189 -23.93 -5.91 10.04
N ASP A 190 -22.67 -6.21 10.39
CA ASP A 190 -21.99 -7.49 10.12
C ASP A 190 -21.76 -8.27 11.42
N ALA A 191 -22.40 -9.44 11.56
CA ALA A 191 -22.30 -10.27 12.76
C ALA A 191 -20.88 -10.80 13.03
N GLY A 192 -20.10 -11.11 11.98
CA GLY A 192 -18.72 -11.57 12.12
C GLY A 192 -17.82 -10.46 12.66
N LEU A 193 -18.05 -9.24 12.20
CA LEU A 193 -17.36 -8.06 12.69
C LEU A 193 -17.76 -7.68 14.12
N GLN A 194 -19.04 -7.84 14.48
CA GLN A 194 -19.49 -7.68 15.87
C GLN A 194 -18.81 -8.68 16.81
N MET A 195 -18.65 -9.93 16.38
CA MET A 195 -17.89 -10.94 17.14
C MET A 195 -16.42 -10.55 17.33
N LEU A 196 -15.77 -10.04 16.27
CA LEU A 196 -14.41 -9.53 16.36
C LEU A 196 -14.32 -8.37 17.38
N LEU A 197 -15.22 -7.38 17.27
CA LEU A 197 -15.20 -6.18 18.11
C LEU A 197 -15.66 -6.41 19.57
N ALA A 198 -16.33 -7.54 19.84
CA ALA A 198 -16.61 -7.99 21.21
C ALA A 198 -15.33 -8.40 21.95
N SER A 199 -14.34 -8.93 21.23
CA SER A 199 -13.07 -9.43 21.80
C SER A 199 -11.86 -8.55 21.49
N ALA A 200 -11.96 -7.60 20.56
CA ALA A 200 -10.84 -6.78 20.11
C ALA A 200 -11.23 -5.34 19.80
N ASP A 201 -10.23 -4.47 19.88
CA ASP A 201 -10.25 -3.13 19.31
C ASP A 201 -9.33 -3.09 18.08
N LEU A 202 -9.78 -2.41 17.02
CA LEU A 202 -8.97 -2.14 15.84
C LEU A 202 -8.32 -0.76 15.96
N TYR A 203 -7.00 -0.69 15.74
CA TYR A 203 -6.19 0.53 15.69
C TYR A 203 -5.65 0.71 14.27
N LEU A 204 -6.14 1.74 13.57
CA LEU A 204 -5.83 1.95 12.15
C LEU A 204 -5.01 3.22 11.95
N VAL A 205 -3.97 3.12 11.13
CA VAL A 205 -3.25 4.26 10.53
C VAL A 205 -3.34 4.12 9.01
N PRO A 206 -4.31 4.77 8.35
CA PRO A 206 -4.56 4.57 6.91
C PRO A 206 -3.40 4.98 6.00
N ASN A 207 -2.66 6.01 6.39
CA ASN A 207 -1.54 6.52 5.61
C ASN A 207 -0.37 6.87 6.53
N MET A 208 0.69 6.06 6.47
CA MET A 208 1.92 6.27 7.23
C MET A 208 2.83 7.34 6.64
N ASN A 209 2.69 7.67 5.35
CA ASN A 209 3.61 8.56 4.64
C ASN A 209 2.88 9.60 3.77
N PRO A 210 2.12 10.51 4.40
CA PRO A 210 1.31 11.48 3.66
C PRO A 210 2.15 12.46 2.84
N ASP A 211 3.39 12.74 3.26
CA ASP A 211 4.28 13.63 2.51
C ASP A 211 4.79 12.97 1.23
N GLY A 212 5.32 11.75 1.34
CA GLY A 212 5.81 11.02 0.18
C GLY A 212 4.69 10.75 -0.83
N ALA A 213 3.48 10.41 -0.35
CA ALA A 213 2.34 10.14 -1.22
C ALA A 213 1.96 11.39 -2.04
N PHE A 214 1.90 12.55 -1.36
CA PHE A 214 1.61 13.82 -2.03
C PHE A 214 2.67 14.20 -3.07
N HIS A 215 3.96 13.97 -2.77
CA HIS A 215 5.07 14.29 -3.66
C HIS A 215 5.23 13.31 -4.84
N GLY A 216 4.45 12.23 -4.90
CA GLY A 216 4.60 11.18 -5.91
C GLY A 216 5.92 10.42 -5.75
N HIS A 217 6.34 10.17 -4.52
CA HIS A 217 7.47 9.30 -4.21
C HIS A 217 7.06 7.83 -4.35
N LEU A 218 8.04 6.96 -4.55
CA LEU A 218 7.86 5.51 -4.40
C LEU A 218 8.01 5.08 -2.94
N ARG A 219 9.13 5.43 -2.30
CA ARG A 219 9.65 4.64 -1.17
C ARG A 219 9.91 5.44 0.10
N THR A 220 10.15 6.74 -0.03
CA THR A 220 10.67 7.55 1.09
C THR A 220 9.76 8.70 1.51
N ASN A 221 9.83 9.09 2.78
CA ASN A 221 9.19 10.32 3.27
C ASN A 221 9.90 11.58 2.73
N ALA A 222 9.45 12.78 3.12
CA ALA A 222 10.04 14.05 2.67
C ALA A 222 11.52 14.24 3.06
N ASN A 223 12.02 13.50 4.05
CA ASN A 223 13.43 13.48 4.44
C ASN A 223 14.26 12.42 3.70
N GLY A 224 13.70 11.70 2.73
CA GLY A 224 14.39 10.64 1.99
C GLY A 224 14.60 9.37 2.82
N LYS A 225 13.83 9.18 3.90
CA LYS A 225 13.92 7.98 4.76
C LYS A 225 12.89 6.94 4.34
N ASP A 226 13.37 5.70 4.20
CA ASP A 226 12.52 4.51 4.13
C ASP A 226 11.96 4.26 5.54
N LEU A 227 10.66 4.49 5.72
CA LEU A 227 9.99 4.37 7.02
C LEU A 227 10.05 2.92 7.55
N ASN A 228 10.00 1.93 6.65
CA ASN A 228 10.09 0.52 7.02
C ASN A 228 11.55 0.07 7.29
N ARG A 229 12.49 1.01 7.40
CA ARG A 229 13.86 0.80 7.92
C ARG A 229 14.15 1.61 9.18
N ALA A 230 13.15 2.28 9.76
CA ALA A 230 13.34 3.18 10.89
C ALA A 230 12.81 2.63 12.23
N TRP A 231 12.39 1.36 12.29
CA TRP A 231 11.67 0.86 13.47
C TRP A 231 12.54 0.63 14.71
N GLN A 232 13.88 0.63 14.60
CA GLN A 232 14.76 0.66 15.78
C GLN A 232 15.17 2.08 16.18
N ASP A 233 15.43 2.95 15.21
CA ASP A 233 16.11 4.24 15.40
C ASP A 233 15.26 5.47 15.01
N SER A 234 13.93 5.30 14.91
CA SER A 234 12.98 6.38 14.62
C SER A 234 13.17 7.60 15.53
N THR A 235 13.20 8.82 14.96
CA THR A 235 13.27 10.08 15.71
C THR A 235 12.15 11.04 15.31
N PRO A 236 11.75 12.00 16.17
CA PRO A 236 10.76 13.03 15.84
C PRO A 236 11.14 13.94 14.65
N GLU A 237 12.43 14.03 14.30
CA GLU A 237 12.91 14.93 13.26
C GLU A 237 13.01 14.23 11.90
N MET A 238 13.53 13.00 11.88
CA MET A 238 13.83 12.29 10.63
C MET A 238 12.68 11.41 10.16
N THR A 239 12.01 10.74 11.09
CA THR A 239 10.93 9.79 10.86
C THR A 239 9.82 9.94 11.91
N PRO A 240 9.24 11.16 12.05
CA PRO A 240 8.18 11.44 13.01
C PRO A 240 6.98 10.51 12.86
N GLU A 241 6.74 10.00 11.65
CA GLU A 241 5.65 9.10 11.31
C GLU A 241 5.75 7.78 12.09
N VAL A 242 6.91 7.13 12.00
CA VAL A 242 7.20 5.89 12.73
C VAL A 242 7.34 6.16 14.22
N PHE A 243 7.96 7.28 14.60
CA PHE A 243 8.09 7.68 16.00
C PHE A 243 6.72 7.81 16.67
N PHE A 244 5.78 8.51 16.04
CA PHE A 244 4.41 8.68 16.53
C PHE A 244 3.73 7.33 16.77
N VAL A 245 3.68 6.46 15.75
CA VAL A 245 3.00 5.17 15.85
C VAL A 245 3.62 4.28 16.94
N LYS A 246 4.95 4.25 17.07
CA LYS A 246 5.62 3.50 18.14
C LYS A 246 5.24 4.00 19.54
N GLN A 247 5.06 5.31 19.72
CA GLN A 247 4.60 5.85 21.01
C GLN A 247 3.15 5.44 21.29
N GLN A 248 2.28 5.45 20.29
CA GLN A 248 0.90 5.00 20.45
C GLN A 248 0.84 3.49 20.76
N MET A 249 1.59 2.66 20.05
CA MET A 249 1.70 1.23 20.37
C MET A 249 2.23 0.99 21.79
N LYS A 250 3.18 1.80 22.26
CA LYS A 250 3.67 1.71 23.64
C LYS A 250 2.59 2.07 24.66
N ALA A 251 1.71 3.03 24.34
CA ALA A 251 0.64 3.47 25.22
C ALA A 251 -0.49 2.44 25.33
N TYR A 252 -0.90 1.82 24.21
CA TYR A 252 -2.06 0.92 24.17
C TYR A 252 -1.70 -0.57 24.22
N GLY A 253 -0.48 -0.94 23.80
CA GLY A 253 -0.06 -2.33 23.59
C GLY A 253 -0.48 -2.86 22.20
N VAL A 254 0.03 -4.05 21.86
CA VAL A 254 -0.19 -4.71 20.56
C VAL A 254 -0.39 -6.21 20.79
N ASP A 255 -1.48 -6.78 20.28
CA ASP A 255 -1.78 -8.21 20.33
C ASP A 255 -1.81 -8.86 18.93
N MET A 256 -1.96 -8.07 17.87
CA MET A 256 -1.69 -8.44 16.48
C MET A 256 -1.27 -7.20 15.69
N PHE A 257 -0.37 -7.37 14.73
CA PHE A 257 0.11 -6.30 13.87
C PHE A 257 0.09 -6.71 12.39
N LEU A 258 -0.49 -5.85 11.56
CA LEU A 258 -0.50 -5.95 10.11
C LEU A 258 0.07 -4.67 9.51
N ASP A 259 1.14 -4.82 8.75
CA ASP A 259 1.77 -3.77 7.97
C ASP A 259 1.44 -4.00 6.50
N VAL A 260 0.63 -3.14 5.91
CA VAL A 260 0.07 -3.33 4.56
C VAL A 260 0.93 -2.59 3.52
N HIS A 261 1.41 -3.34 2.53
CA HIS A 261 2.36 -2.92 1.49
C HIS A 261 1.91 -3.40 0.10
N GLY A 262 2.67 -2.99 -0.91
CA GLY A 262 2.62 -3.53 -2.25
C GLY A 262 3.99 -3.97 -2.75
N ASP A 263 4.03 -5.05 -3.53
CA ASP A 263 5.26 -5.60 -4.13
C ASP A 263 5.27 -5.40 -5.65
N GLU A 264 6.36 -4.85 -6.16
CA GLU A 264 6.52 -4.52 -7.57
C GLU A 264 6.73 -5.76 -8.45
N GLU A 265 7.41 -6.78 -7.94
CA GLU A 265 7.95 -7.88 -8.74
C GLU A 265 7.01 -9.08 -8.77
N ILE A 266 6.53 -9.51 -7.60
CA ILE A 266 5.82 -10.76 -7.35
C ILE A 266 4.33 -10.55 -7.68
N PRO A 267 3.78 -11.24 -8.70
CA PRO A 267 2.38 -11.09 -9.12
C PRO A 267 1.44 -11.96 -8.26
N TYR A 268 1.57 -11.86 -6.94
CA TYR A 268 0.74 -12.58 -5.98
C TYR A 268 0.58 -11.74 -4.72
N VAL A 269 -0.51 -12.00 -3.99
CA VAL A 269 -0.66 -11.51 -2.62
C VAL A 269 -0.03 -12.55 -1.69
N PHE A 270 0.75 -12.11 -0.73
CA PHE A 270 1.40 -12.99 0.25
C PHE A 270 1.63 -12.26 1.57
N THR A 271 2.12 -13.00 2.58
CA THR A 271 2.57 -12.41 3.84
C THR A 271 4.01 -12.79 4.15
N ALA A 272 4.80 -11.82 4.57
CA ALA A 272 6.07 -12.04 5.25
C ALA A 272 5.85 -11.87 6.76
N ALA A 273 6.41 -12.77 7.57
CA ALA A 273 6.23 -12.75 9.01
C ALA A 273 7.56 -12.42 9.68
N CYS A 274 7.69 -12.81 10.95
CA CYS A 274 8.84 -12.50 11.78
C CYS A 274 9.61 -13.75 12.23
N GLU A 275 9.60 -14.82 11.42
CA GLU A 275 10.23 -16.11 11.76
C GLU A 275 11.75 -16.03 11.94
N GLY A 276 12.37 -15.02 11.34
CA GLY A 276 13.80 -14.73 11.53
C GLY A 276 14.13 -14.02 12.83
N ASN A 277 13.15 -13.60 13.64
CA ASN A 277 13.41 -12.86 14.86
C ASN A 277 14.18 -13.70 15.91
N PRO A 278 15.08 -13.09 16.70
CA PRO A 278 15.80 -13.81 17.75
C PRO A 278 14.89 -14.46 18.78
N GLY A 279 13.80 -13.79 19.16
CA GLY A 279 12.85 -14.26 20.15
C GLY A 279 11.53 -14.78 19.55
N TYR A 280 11.57 -15.35 18.35
CA TYR A 280 10.42 -15.96 17.69
C TYR A 280 9.90 -17.17 18.48
N THR A 281 8.58 -17.25 18.71
CA THR A 281 7.96 -18.26 19.59
C THR A 281 7.16 -19.31 18.81
N PRO A 282 6.93 -20.51 19.39
CA PRO A 282 6.02 -21.50 18.81
C PRO A 282 4.58 -20.98 18.62
N GLN A 283 4.12 -20.09 19.49
CA GLN A 283 2.80 -19.47 19.35
C GLN A 283 2.74 -18.55 18.12
N GLN A 284 3.78 -17.75 17.87
CA GLN A 284 3.86 -16.91 16.68
C GLN A 284 3.85 -17.77 15.40
N GLN A 285 4.60 -18.88 15.40
CA GLN A 285 4.58 -19.86 14.32
C GLN A 285 3.18 -20.42 14.06
N GLN A 286 2.50 -20.90 15.10
CA GLN A 286 1.15 -21.46 14.97
C GLN A 286 0.14 -20.42 14.46
N LEU A 287 0.25 -19.18 14.93
CA LEU A 287 -0.62 -18.08 14.50
C LEU A 287 -0.38 -17.71 13.03
N GLU A 288 0.87 -17.61 12.57
CA GLU A 288 1.14 -17.31 11.15
C GLU A 288 0.66 -18.43 10.21
N GLU A 289 0.86 -19.69 10.59
CA GLU A 289 0.47 -20.86 9.80
C GLU A 289 -1.05 -20.94 9.70
N ARG A 290 -1.75 -20.69 10.81
CA ARG A 290 -3.21 -20.63 10.83
C ARG A 290 -3.73 -19.46 10.00
N PHE A 291 -3.17 -18.26 10.16
CA PHE A 291 -3.60 -17.09 9.39
C PHE A 291 -3.50 -17.33 7.88
N ARG A 292 -2.32 -17.76 7.41
CA ARG A 292 -2.06 -18.04 5.99
C ARG A 292 -2.98 -19.12 5.44
N ARG A 293 -3.17 -20.22 6.19
CA ARG A 293 -4.07 -21.30 5.78
C ARG A 293 -5.51 -20.82 5.68
N ARG A 294 -6.03 -20.14 6.70
CA ARG A 294 -7.42 -19.66 6.70
C ARG A 294 -7.66 -18.61 5.63
N LEU A 295 -6.75 -17.67 5.41
CA LEU A 295 -6.91 -16.67 4.37
C LEU A 295 -6.94 -17.30 2.97
N GLY A 296 -6.07 -18.29 2.71
CA GLY A 296 -6.10 -19.05 1.45
C GLY A 296 -7.35 -19.93 1.27
N GLU A 297 -8.04 -20.28 2.36
CA GLU A 297 -9.34 -20.98 2.30
C GLU A 297 -10.52 -20.01 2.10
N VAL A 298 -10.38 -18.73 2.47
CA VAL A 298 -11.43 -17.71 2.40
C VAL A 298 -11.41 -16.96 1.07
N THR A 299 -10.24 -16.75 0.45
CA THR A 299 -10.13 -15.96 -0.76
C THR A 299 -9.17 -16.56 -1.77
N ALA A 300 -9.54 -16.48 -3.05
CA ALA A 300 -8.67 -16.90 -4.16
C ALA A 300 -7.52 -15.90 -4.40
N ASP A 301 -7.63 -14.70 -3.85
CA ASP A 301 -6.65 -13.62 -4.00
C ASP A 301 -5.45 -13.75 -3.05
N PHE A 302 -5.37 -14.80 -2.22
CA PHE A 302 -4.25 -15.03 -1.30
C PHE A 302 -3.58 -16.39 -1.53
N GLN A 303 -2.27 -16.45 -1.33
CA GLN A 303 -1.51 -17.69 -1.43
C GLN A 303 -0.28 -17.70 -0.50
N ASN A 304 0.34 -18.88 -0.33
CA ASN A 304 1.50 -19.10 0.55
C ASN A 304 2.63 -19.94 -0.11
N VAL A 305 2.73 -19.88 -1.44
CA VAL A 305 3.75 -20.57 -2.25
C VAL A 305 4.84 -19.58 -2.70
N TYR A 306 4.42 -18.43 -3.21
CA TYR A 306 5.28 -17.35 -3.71
C TYR A 306 5.35 -16.23 -2.67
N GLY A 307 6.51 -15.61 -2.54
CA GLY A 307 6.78 -14.55 -1.59
C GLY A 307 8.28 -14.45 -1.32
N TYR A 308 8.67 -13.61 -0.35
CA TYR A 308 10.07 -13.48 0.02
C TYR A 308 10.63 -14.78 0.62
N PRO A 309 11.92 -15.08 0.39
CA PRO A 309 12.61 -16.14 1.10
C PRO A 309 12.48 -15.94 2.62
N ARG A 310 12.16 -17.02 3.34
CA ARG A 310 12.07 -16.97 4.80
C ARG A 310 13.43 -16.66 5.42
N SER A 311 13.45 -15.79 6.41
CA SER A 311 14.68 -15.46 7.12
C SER A 311 15.13 -16.63 8.00
N ALA A 312 16.44 -16.88 8.05
CA ALA A 312 16.98 -17.80 9.04
C ALA A 312 16.73 -17.28 10.46
N LYS A 313 16.58 -18.21 11.43
CA LYS A 313 16.34 -17.89 12.83
C LYS A 313 17.43 -16.97 13.39
N GLY A 314 17.01 -15.87 14.03
CA GLY A 314 17.90 -14.86 14.61
C GLY A 314 18.58 -13.93 13.60
N GLN A 315 18.22 -14.00 12.31
CA GLN A 315 18.81 -13.19 11.24
C GLN A 315 17.86 -12.12 10.68
N ALA A 316 16.67 -11.94 11.28
CA ALA A 316 15.75 -10.90 10.82
C ALA A 316 16.32 -9.49 11.01
N ASN A 317 16.04 -8.62 10.03
CA ASN A 317 16.30 -7.20 10.17
C ASN A 317 15.22 -6.55 11.05
N LEU A 318 15.56 -6.26 12.30
CA LEU A 318 14.66 -5.62 13.28
C LEU A 318 14.33 -4.15 12.96
N ASN A 319 14.91 -3.56 11.91
CA ASN A 319 14.51 -2.23 11.43
C ASN A 319 13.20 -2.24 10.63
N LEU A 320 12.72 -3.43 10.21
CA LEU A 320 11.40 -3.64 9.62
C LEU A 320 10.30 -3.63 10.67
N ALA A 321 9.14 -3.06 10.34
CA ALA A 321 8.00 -2.95 11.22
C ALA A 321 7.55 -4.29 11.79
N ALA A 322 7.23 -5.25 10.92
CA ALA A 322 6.71 -6.55 11.34
C ALA A 322 7.70 -7.29 12.25
N ASN A 323 9.00 -7.20 11.98
CA ASN A 323 10.03 -7.78 12.83
C ASN A 323 10.15 -7.05 14.17
N ALA A 324 10.22 -5.72 14.17
CA ALA A 324 10.35 -4.91 15.39
C ALA A 324 9.17 -5.11 16.34
N VAL A 325 7.95 -5.08 15.80
CA VAL A 325 6.70 -5.22 16.58
C VAL A 325 6.54 -6.66 17.05
N GLY A 326 6.77 -7.64 16.17
CA GLY A 326 6.70 -9.07 16.52
C GLY A 326 7.71 -9.45 17.61
N GLU A 327 8.93 -8.90 17.57
CA GLU A 327 9.94 -9.13 18.60
C GLU A 327 9.55 -8.49 19.93
N ARG A 328 9.10 -7.23 19.90
CA ARG A 328 8.79 -6.45 21.10
C ARG A 328 7.57 -6.95 21.84
N TYR A 329 6.49 -7.24 21.13
CA TYR A 329 5.19 -7.58 21.73
C TYR A 329 4.89 -9.07 21.71
N LYS A 330 5.71 -9.91 21.06
CA LYS A 330 5.50 -11.36 20.96
C LYS A 330 4.11 -11.71 20.45
N CYS A 331 3.65 -10.97 19.43
CA CYS A 331 2.34 -11.12 18.82
C CYS A 331 2.45 -11.72 17.41
N LEU A 332 1.31 -12.11 16.82
CA LEU A 332 1.22 -12.29 15.37
C LEU A 332 1.55 -10.95 14.71
N SER A 333 2.55 -10.96 13.82
CA SER A 333 3.08 -9.74 13.22
C SER A 333 3.45 -10.05 11.77
N LEU A 334 2.75 -9.40 10.84
CA LEU A 334 2.78 -9.73 9.41
C LEU A 334 2.96 -8.45 8.59
N THR A 335 3.80 -8.53 7.56
CA THR A 335 3.71 -7.66 6.39
C THR A 335 2.81 -8.35 5.37
N LEU A 336 1.77 -7.67 4.89
CA LEU A 336 0.90 -8.12 3.80
C LEU A 336 1.30 -7.39 2.52
N GLU A 337 1.64 -8.15 1.50
CA GLU A 337 2.11 -7.64 0.21
C GLU A 337 1.04 -7.89 -0.85
N MET A 338 0.69 -6.84 -1.61
CA MET A 338 -0.24 -6.89 -2.74
C MET A 338 0.48 -6.51 -4.05
N PRO A 339 0.18 -7.16 -5.19
CA PRO A 339 0.96 -6.94 -6.40
C PRO A 339 0.63 -5.60 -7.09
N PHE A 340 1.65 -4.90 -7.59
CA PHE A 340 1.43 -3.79 -8.55
C PHE A 340 0.92 -4.28 -9.91
N LYS A 341 1.21 -5.54 -10.25
CA LYS A 341 0.81 -6.21 -11.49
C LYS A 341 -0.63 -6.73 -11.35
N ASP A 342 -0.76 -8.01 -11.09
CA ASP A 342 -2.01 -8.74 -10.92
C ASP A 342 -1.76 -9.91 -9.95
N HIS A 343 -2.81 -10.59 -9.52
CA HIS A 343 -2.74 -11.84 -8.78
C HIS A 343 -2.87 -13.02 -9.75
N ASN A 344 -1.77 -13.70 -10.06
CA ASN A 344 -1.75 -14.71 -11.13
C ASN A 344 -2.65 -15.93 -10.89
N ASN A 345 -3.06 -16.24 -9.65
CA ASN A 345 -4.04 -17.32 -9.41
C ASN A 345 -5.49 -16.91 -9.71
N ALA A 346 -5.76 -15.60 -9.82
CA ALA A 346 -7.07 -15.03 -10.08
C ALA A 346 -6.90 -13.72 -10.88
N PRO A 347 -6.42 -13.78 -12.13
CA PRO A 347 -6.08 -12.59 -12.89
C PRO A 347 -7.34 -11.85 -13.35
N ASP A 348 -7.23 -10.52 -13.45
CA ASP A 348 -8.22 -9.64 -14.06
C ASP A 348 -7.55 -8.87 -15.21
N PRO A 349 -7.82 -9.20 -16.48
CA PRO A 349 -7.17 -8.54 -17.61
C PRO A 349 -7.58 -7.08 -17.80
N VAL A 350 -8.68 -6.63 -17.18
CA VAL A 350 -9.17 -5.25 -17.29
C VAL A 350 -8.42 -4.35 -16.32
N THR A 351 -8.34 -4.74 -15.05
CA THR A 351 -7.77 -3.87 -14.00
C THR A 351 -6.44 -4.36 -13.45
N GLY A 352 -6.06 -5.61 -13.68
CA GLY A 352 -5.04 -6.29 -12.89
C GLY A 352 -5.42 -6.31 -11.41
N TRP A 353 -4.44 -6.14 -10.53
CA TRP A 353 -4.73 -5.76 -9.15
C TRP A 353 -5.22 -4.30 -9.11
N SER A 354 -6.20 -4.01 -8.26
CA SER A 354 -6.90 -2.72 -8.20
C SER A 354 -7.30 -2.35 -6.78
N GLY A 355 -7.66 -1.09 -6.55
CA GLY A 355 -8.12 -0.60 -5.25
C GLY A 355 -9.34 -1.36 -4.74
N LYS A 356 -10.26 -1.70 -5.64
CA LYS A 356 -11.42 -2.55 -5.32
C LYS A 356 -11.02 -3.93 -4.78
N ARG A 357 -10.01 -4.56 -5.38
CA ARG A 357 -9.51 -5.88 -4.92
C ARG A 357 -8.74 -5.77 -3.61
N SER A 358 -7.95 -4.71 -3.42
CA SER A 358 -7.36 -4.39 -2.12
C SER A 358 -8.41 -4.25 -1.01
N GLY A 359 -9.49 -3.51 -1.29
CA GLY A 359 -10.60 -3.33 -0.36
C GLY A 359 -11.36 -4.63 -0.07
N GLN A 360 -11.52 -5.51 -1.05
CA GLN A 360 -12.13 -6.83 -0.83
C GLN A 360 -11.21 -7.74 0.01
N LEU A 361 -9.91 -7.76 -0.27
CA LEU A 361 -8.93 -8.53 0.52
C LEU A 361 -8.97 -8.10 2.00
N ALA A 362 -9.15 -6.81 2.28
CA ALA A 362 -9.31 -6.33 3.64
C ALA A 362 -10.51 -6.93 4.38
N LYS A 363 -11.63 -7.09 3.67
CA LYS A 363 -12.84 -7.73 4.20
C LYS A 363 -12.55 -9.19 4.51
N ASP A 364 -11.83 -9.89 3.64
CA ASP A 364 -11.44 -11.30 3.84
C ASP A 364 -10.48 -11.46 5.02
N VAL A 365 -9.51 -10.55 5.18
CA VAL A 365 -8.60 -10.52 6.34
C VAL A 365 -9.37 -10.34 7.64
N LEU A 366 -10.36 -9.43 7.69
CA LEU A 366 -11.19 -9.24 8.89
C LEU A 366 -12.01 -10.49 9.25
N ASN A 367 -12.45 -11.29 8.26
CA ASN A 367 -13.10 -12.59 8.53
C ASN A 367 -12.16 -13.51 9.29
N VAL A 368 -10.94 -13.67 8.78
CA VAL A 368 -9.91 -14.54 9.38
C VAL A 368 -9.54 -14.06 10.78
N LEU A 369 -9.40 -12.74 10.98
CA LEU A 369 -9.12 -12.18 12.30
C LEU A 369 -10.26 -12.43 13.29
N GLY A 370 -11.53 -12.34 12.85
CA GLY A 370 -12.69 -12.71 13.67
C GLY A 370 -12.65 -14.16 14.16
N GLU A 371 -12.22 -15.08 13.30
CA GLU A 371 -12.07 -16.51 13.65
C GLU A 371 -10.89 -16.79 14.59
N MET A 372 -9.89 -15.90 14.62
CA MET A 372 -8.63 -16.11 15.33
C MET A 372 -8.49 -15.25 16.59
N VAL A 373 -9.39 -14.29 16.83
CA VAL A 373 -9.22 -13.24 17.85
C VAL A 373 -8.95 -13.78 19.25
N ASN A 374 -9.58 -14.90 19.62
CA ASN A 374 -9.42 -15.50 20.94
C ASN A 374 -8.06 -16.19 21.12
N ASP A 375 -7.41 -16.58 20.02
CA ASP A 375 -6.14 -17.32 20.00
C ASP A 375 -4.91 -16.41 19.94
N LEU A 376 -5.09 -15.11 19.68
CA LEU A 376 -3.99 -14.14 19.51
C LEU A 376 -3.09 -14.02 20.75
N ARG A 377 -3.55 -14.46 21.92
CA ARG A 377 -2.87 -14.29 23.21
C ARG A 377 -3.24 -15.37 24.21
#